data_AF-A0AB39PMP3-F1
#
_entry.id   AF-A0AB39PMP3-F1
#
_cell.length_a   1.000
_cell.length_b   1.000
_cell.length_c   1.000
_cell.angle_alpha   90.00
_cell.angle_beta   90.00
_cell.angle_gamma   90.00
#
_symmetry.space_group_name_H-M   'P 1'
#
loop_
_entity.id
_entity.type
_entity.pdbx_description
1 polymer ?
#
loop_
_entity_poly.entity_id
_entity_poly.type
_entity_poly.pdbx_seq_one_letter_code
_entity_poly.pdbx_strand_id
1 'polypeptide(L)'
;MNSMPATRTQNLRVLEGRFVLGRVSDVRTVAADSNLLALVLGPDGGAAMLRDDTVEDGWAALWNGDDAHDPEATGMLSAIVAPLAAGELPVWTAASYDGDLVLVPADRLEEAVGVLRRAGHQVTV
;
A
#
# COMPACT_ATOMS: atom_id res chain seq x y z
N MET A 1 -22.96 15.29 14.57
CA MET A 1 -21.87 14.47 15.12
C MET A 1 -21.67 13.31 14.16
N ASN A 2 -20.71 13.41 13.23
CA ASN A 2 -20.35 12.24 12.42
C ASN A 2 -19.68 11.24 13.37
N SER A 3 -20.33 10.11 13.63
CA SER A 3 -19.67 8.98 14.28
C SER A 3 -18.40 8.68 13.50
N MET A 4 -17.25 8.77 14.18
CA MET A 4 -16.03 8.15 13.69
C MET A 4 -16.38 6.69 13.38
N PRO A 5 -16.17 6.19 12.15
CA PRO A 5 -16.38 4.78 11.87
C PRO A 5 -15.58 3.98 12.89
N ALA A 6 -16.20 2.94 13.46
CA ALA A 6 -15.52 2.06 14.41
C ALA A 6 -14.16 1.64 13.81
N THR A 7 -13.09 1.83 14.57
CA THR A 7 -11.73 1.53 14.15
C THR A 7 -11.65 0.04 13.80
N ARG A 8 -11.60 -0.28 12.51
CA ARG A 8 -11.41 -1.65 12.04
C ARG A 8 -9.93 -1.99 12.15
N THR A 9 -9.56 -2.56 13.29
CA THR A 9 -8.23 -3.15 13.47
C THR A 9 -7.95 -4.14 12.34
N GLN A 10 -6.75 -4.05 11.79
CA GLN A 10 -6.28 -4.91 10.71
C GLN A 10 -4.84 -5.32 11.02
N ASN A 11 -4.45 -6.47 10.48
CA ASN A 11 -3.09 -6.96 10.55
C ASN A 11 -2.40 -6.59 9.23
N LEU A 12 -1.30 -5.86 9.33
CA LEU A 12 -0.47 -5.49 8.20
C LEU A 12 0.92 -6.08 8.38
N ARG A 13 1.51 -6.54 7.29
CA ARG A 13 2.91 -6.93 7.22
C ARG A 13 3.66 -6.04 6.25
N VAL A 14 4.82 -5.55 6.67
CA VAL A 14 5.76 -4.89 5.76
C VAL A 14 6.36 -5.95 4.84
N LEU A 15 6.29 -5.70 3.53
CA LEU A 15 6.92 -6.55 2.54
C LEU A 15 8.41 -6.23 2.44
N GLU A 16 9.23 -7.25 2.27
CA GLU A 16 10.67 -7.09 2.08
C GLU A 16 10.98 -6.38 0.75
N GLY A 17 11.97 -5.50 0.79
CA GLY A 17 12.49 -4.80 -0.38
C GLY A 17 12.00 -3.36 -0.51
N ARG A 18 12.47 -2.70 -1.58
CA ARG A 18 12.07 -1.34 -1.95
C ARG A 18 11.39 -1.36 -3.31
N PHE A 19 10.50 -0.39 -3.52
CA PHE A 19 9.70 -0.33 -4.74
C PHE A 19 9.76 1.04 -5.40
N VAL A 20 9.62 1.08 -6.72
CA VAL A 20 9.65 2.30 -7.53
C VAL A 20 8.36 2.40 -8.33
N LEU A 21 7.74 3.57 -8.27
CA LEU A 21 6.58 3.92 -9.09
C LEU A 21 7.04 4.48 -10.45
N GLY A 22 6.69 3.80 -11.54
CA GLY A 22 7.00 4.23 -12.90
C GLY A 22 5.75 4.37 -13.77
N ARG A 23 5.82 5.25 -14.78
CA ARG A 23 4.85 5.28 -15.89
C ARG A 23 5.14 4.13 -16.85
N VAL A 24 4.09 3.54 -17.40
CA VAL A 24 4.16 2.40 -18.32
C VAL A 24 3.71 2.83 -19.71
N SER A 25 4.61 2.72 -20.66
CA SER A 25 4.37 2.91 -22.10
C SER A 25 4.21 1.59 -22.85
N ASP A 26 4.86 0.52 -22.38
CA ASP A 26 4.72 -0.84 -22.93
C ASP A 26 4.28 -1.81 -21.82
N VAL A 27 3.00 -2.14 -21.84
CA VAL A 27 2.37 -3.05 -20.88
C VAL A 27 2.95 -4.46 -20.98
N ARG A 28 3.32 -4.93 -22.18
CA ARG A 28 3.78 -6.32 -22.37
C ARG A 28 5.14 -6.54 -21.73
N THR A 29 6.02 -5.54 -21.85
CA THR A 29 7.34 -5.59 -21.21
C THR A 29 7.19 -5.61 -19.70
N VAL A 30 6.42 -4.69 -19.13
CA VAL A 30 6.27 -4.57 -17.68
C VAL A 30 5.55 -5.78 -17.07
N ALA A 31 4.52 -6.31 -17.74
CA ALA A 31 3.79 -7.50 -17.27
C ALA A 31 4.64 -8.77 -17.23
N ALA A 32 5.77 -8.82 -17.95
CA ALA A 32 6.70 -9.94 -17.95
C ALA A 32 7.85 -9.76 -16.94
N ASP A 33 7.95 -8.61 -16.26
CA ASP A 33 8.99 -8.32 -15.29
C ASP A 33 8.74 -9.09 -13.98
N SER A 34 9.74 -9.84 -13.51
CA SER A 34 9.66 -10.60 -12.26
C SER A 34 9.61 -9.72 -11.01
N ASN A 35 9.99 -8.45 -11.12
CA ASN A 35 9.95 -7.48 -10.03
C ASN A 35 8.59 -6.76 -9.95
N LEU A 36 7.64 -7.04 -10.84
CA LEU A 36 6.34 -6.40 -10.84
C LEU A 36 5.54 -6.74 -9.58
N LEU A 37 5.24 -5.73 -8.77
CA LEU A 37 4.33 -5.84 -7.63
C LEU A 37 2.88 -5.53 -8.04
N ALA A 38 2.68 -4.45 -8.79
CA ALA A 38 1.35 -4.03 -9.23
C ALA A 38 1.41 -3.24 -10.53
N LEU A 39 0.42 -3.46 -11.41
CA LEU A 39 0.23 -2.72 -12.66
C LEU A 39 -1.21 -2.20 -12.71
N VAL A 40 -1.36 -0.88 -12.87
CA VAL A 40 -2.66 -0.21 -13.04
C VAL A 40 -2.71 0.35 -14.46
N LEU A 41 -3.75 0.00 -15.22
CA LEU A 41 -4.00 0.57 -16.54
C LEU A 41 -5.09 1.64 -16.42
N GLY A 42 -4.66 2.91 -16.47
CA GLY A 42 -5.52 4.08 -16.37
C GLY A 42 -5.82 4.71 -17.74
N PRO A 43 -6.73 5.69 -17.77
CA PRO A 43 -7.06 6.43 -18.99
C PRO A 43 -5.91 7.31 -19.51
N ASP A 44 -4.92 7.60 -18.68
CA ASP A 44 -3.73 8.42 -18.96
C ASP A 44 -2.46 7.59 -19.24
N GLY A 45 -2.60 6.26 -19.33
CA GLY A 45 -1.50 5.31 -19.48
C GLY A 45 -1.44 4.32 -18.33
N GLY A 46 -0.39 3.49 -18.30
CA GLY A 46 -0.19 2.56 -17.19
C GLY A 46 0.71 3.14 -16.11
N ALA A 47 0.56 2.65 -14.88
CA ALA A 47 1.48 2.86 -13.77
C ALA A 47 1.89 1.51 -13.19
N ALA A 48 3.17 1.34 -12.91
CA ALA A 48 3.69 0.11 -12.33
C ALA A 48 4.50 0.40 -11.07
N MET A 49 4.34 -0.49 -10.10
CA MET A 49 5.16 -0.58 -8.92
C MET A 49 6.08 -1.79 -9.08
N LEU A 50 7.39 -1.54 -9.16
CA LEU A 50 8.42 -2.55 -9.39
C LEU A 50 9.35 -2.62 -8.19
N ARG A 51 9.78 -3.82 -7.79
CA ARG A 51 10.84 -3.99 -6.80
C ARG A 51 12.18 -3.53 -7.39
N ASP A 52 12.88 -2.69 -6.65
CA ASP A 52 14.26 -2.29 -6.93
C ASP A 52 14.94 -2.00 -5.59
N ASP A 53 15.73 -2.95 -5.09
CA ASP A 53 16.38 -2.81 -3.78
C ASP A 53 17.63 -1.92 -3.84
N THR A 54 17.98 -1.39 -5.01
CA THR A 54 19.16 -0.53 -5.18
C THR A 54 18.85 0.96 -4.95
N VAL A 55 17.57 1.34 -4.92
CA VAL A 55 17.18 2.74 -4.69
C VAL A 55 17.19 3.08 -3.21
N GLU A 56 17.73 4.26 -2.89
CA GLU A 56 17.66 4.83 -1.54
C GLU A 56 16.26 5.45 -1.29
N ASP A 57 15.74 6.19 -2.27
CA ASP A 57 14.48 6.93 -2.20
C ASP A 57 13.31 6.14 -2.85
N GLY A 58 13.05 4.95 -2.32
CA GLY A 58 11.97 4.08 -2.79
C GLY A 58 10.66 4.18 -1.99
N TRP A 59 9.77 3.24 -2.24
CA TRP A 59 8.57 2.99 -1.46
C TRP A 59 8.74 1.72 -0.61
N ALA A 60 8.10 1.70 0.56
CA ALA A 60 7.92 0.51 1.38
C ALA A 60 6.46 0.06 1.29
N ALA A 61 6.23 -1.24 1.11
CA ALA A 61 4.89 -1.80 0.96
C ALA A 61 4.39 -2.43 2.27
N LEU A 62 3.15 -2.11 2.62
CA LEU A 62 2.37 -2.79 3.66
C LEU A 62 1.26 -3.60 2.99
N TRP A 63 1.03 -4.81 3.49
CA TRP A 63 0.05 -5.76 2.98
C TRP A 63 -0.89 -6.21 4.10
N ASN A 64 -2.21 -6.15 3.87
CA ASN A 64 -3.22 -6.55 4.86
C ASN A 64 -3.95 -7.86 4.53
N GLY A 65 -3.62 -8.54 3.44
CA GLY A 65 -4.35 -9.74 2.98
C GLY A 65 -3.83 -11.07 3.52
N ASP A 66 -2.92 -11.07 4.50
CA ASP A 66 -2.56 -12.30 5.23
C ASP A 66 -3.79 -12.85 6.00
N ASP A 67 -4.70 -11.95 6.41
CA ASP A 67 -6.04 -12.27 6.93
C ASP A 67 -7.09 -11.75 5.94
N ALA A 68 -7.30 -12.51 4.86
CA ALA A 68 -8.17 -12.09 3.77
C ALA A 68 -9.56 -11.68 4.27
N HIS A 69 -10.06 -10.57 3.73
CA HIS A 69 -11.40 -10.07 3.98
C HIS A 69 -12.24 -10.17 2.71
N ASP A 70 -13.56 -10.14 2.87
CA ASP A 70 -14.48 -10.09 1.74
C ASP A 70 -14.11 -8.90 0.82
N PRO A 71 -13.98 -9.07 -0.51
CA PRO A 71 -13.76 -7.97 -1.45
C PRO A 71 -14.84 -6.87 -1.35
N GLU A 72 -16.05 -7.21 -0.90
CA GLU A 72 -17.14 -6.26 -0.69
C GLU A 72 -17.12 -5.60 0.71
N ALA A 73 -16.14 -5.93 1.55
CA ALA A 73 -15.96 -5.34 2.87
C ALA A 73 -15.66 -3.83 2.75
N THR A 74 -16.69 -3.03 2.95
CA THR A 74 -16.57 -1.57 2.88
C THR A 74 -15.66 -1.02 3.96
N GLY A 75 -14.75 -0.10 3.62
CA GLY A 75 -13.98 0.71 4.57
C GLY A 75 -12.79 0.00 5.23
N MET A 76 -12.31 -1.11 4.68
CA MET A 76 -11.05 -1.75 5.09
C MET A 76 -9.86 -0.86 4.71
N LEU A 77 -9.69 -0.53 3.43
CA LEU A 77 -8.64 0.38 2.97
C LEU A 77 -8.72 1.76 3.63
N SER A 78 -9.93 2.31 3.81
CA SER A 78 -10.08 3.64 4.42
C SER A 78 -9.63 3.67 5.88
N ALA A 79 -9.78 2.56 6.62
CA ALA A 79 -9.28 2.47 7.99
C ALA A 79 -7.75 2.58 8.06
N ILE A 80 -7.04 2.14 7.01
CA ILE A 80 -5.57 2.24 6.90
C ILE A 80 -5.16 3.63 6.35
N VAL A 81 -5.78 4.09 5.27
CA VAL A 81 -5.35 5.32 4.58
C VAL A 81 -5.71 6.59 5.37
N ALA A 82 -6.86 6.63 6.05
CA ALA A 82 -7.29 7.80 6.81
C ALA A 82 -6.28 8.26 7.89
N PRO A 83 -5.75 7.40 8.77
CA PRO A 83 -4.74 7.82 9.75
C PRO A 83 -3.42 8.24 9.09
N LEU A 84 -3.00 7.57 8.00
CA LEU A 84 -1.79 7.97 7.25
C LEU A 84 -1.95 9.38 6.66
N ALA A 85 -3.09 9.66 6.02
CA ALA A 85 -3.41 10.98 5.50
C ALA A 85 -3.46 12.05 6.59
N ALA A 86 -4.01 11.73 7.77
CA ALA A 86 -4.00 12.64 8.92
C ALA A 86 -2.60 12.93 9.47
N GLY A 87 -1.63 12.05 9.21
CA GLY A 87 -0.19 12.26 9.49
C GLY A 87 0.58 12.85 8.32
N GLU A 88 -0.09 13.36 7.28
CA GLU A 88 0.53 13.93 6.07
C GLU A 88 1.53 12.96 5.39
N LEU A 89 1.26 11.65 5.50
CA LEU A 89 2.02 10.61 4.82
C LEU A 89 1.42 10.38 3.43
N PRO A 90 2.20 10.56 2.35
CA PRO A 90 1.73 10.23 1.01
C PRO A 90 1.58 8.70 0.90
N VAL A 91 0.57 8.27 0.17
CA VAL A 91 0.27 6.86 -0.05
C VAL A 91 0.08 6.57 -1.54
N TRP A 92 0.52 5.40 -1.95
CA TRP A 92 0.10 4.78 -3.21
C TRP A 92 -0.53 3.43 -2.87
N THR A 93 -1.67 3.10 -3.48
CA THR A 93 -2.44 1.90 -3.10
C THR A 93 -2.88 1.11 -4.32
N ALA A 94 -2.90 -0.22 -4.19
CA ALA A 94 -3.51 -1.12 -5.14
C ALA A 94 -4.27 -2.23 -4.42
N ALA A 95 -5.55 -2.40 -4.73
CA ALA A 95 -6.36 -3.50 -4.22
C ALA A 95 -6.15 -4.77 -5.05
N SER A 96 -6.27 -5.92 -4.40
CA SER A 96 -6.26 -7.25 -5.01
C SER A 96 -7.47 -8.05 -4.49
N TYR A 97 -7.49 -9.36 -4.76
CA TYR A 97 -8.58 -10.21 -4.28
C TYR A 97 -8.55 -10.39 -2.76
N ASP A 98 -7.38 -10.67 -2.17
CA ASP A 98 -7.26 -11.02 -0.75
C ASP A 98 -7.06 -9.79 0.16
N GLY A 99 -6.67 -8.65 -0.42
CA GLY A 99 -6.39 -7.45 0.34
C GLY A 99 -5.78 -6.34 -0.51
N ASP A 100 -5.29 -5.32 0.18
CA ASP A 100 -4.74 -4.09 -0.35
C ASP A 100 -3.23 -3.98 -0.10
N LEU A 101 -2.52 -3.54 -1.12
CA LEU A 101 -1.17 -2.98 -0.99
C LEU A 101 -1.28 -1.50 -0.64
N VAL A 102 -0.63 -1.08 0.44
CA VAL A 102 -0.48 0.31 0.84
C VAL A 102 1.00 0.65 0.90
N LEU A 103 1.46 1.53 0.02
CA LEU A 103 2.85 1.93 -0.08
C LEU A 103 3.04 3.33 0.47
N VAL A 104 4.12 3.51 1.23
CA VAL A 104 4.56 4.80 1.80
C VAL A 104 6.02 5.05 1.40
N PRO A 105 6.52 6.30 1.44
CA PRO A 105 7.94 6.59 1.26
C PRO A 105 8.81 5.74 2.21
N ALA A 106 9.86 5.15 1.66
CA ALA A 106 10.76 4.24 2.37
C ALA A 106 11.39 4.86 3.61
N ASP A 107 11.74 6.15 3.53
CA ASP A 107 12.34 6.98 4.56
C ASP A 107 11.35 7.36 5.67
N ARG A 108 10.04 7.30 5.40
CA ARG A 108 8.96 7.57 6.36
C ARG A 108 8.25 6.32 6.86
N LEU A 109 8.81 5.12 6.62
CA LEU A 109 8.20 3.86 7.03
C LEU A 109 7.97 3.78 8.55
N GLU A 110 8.96 4.13 9.36
CA GLU A 110 8.82 4.08 10.83
C GLU A 110 7.70 5.00 11.34
N GLU A 111 7.56 6.18 10.73
CA GLU A 111 6.49 7.12 11.02
C GLU A 111 5.11 6.51 10.68
N ALA A 112 4.98 5.93 9.49
CA ALA A 112 3.77 5.25 9.03
C ALA A 112 3.36 4.09 9.93
N VAL A 113 4.32 3.23 10.31
CA VAL A 113 4.08 2.14 11.26
C VAL A 113 3.60 2.69 12.61
N GLY A 114 4.21 3.76 13.11
CA GLY A 114 3.78 4.42 14.33
C GLY A 114 2.36 4.97 14.26
N VAL A 115 2.00 5.62 13.16
CA VAL A 115 0.65 6.14 12.90
C VAL A 115 -0.39 5.01 12.89
N LEU A 116 -0.13 3.93 12.15
CA LEU A 116 -1.05 2.80 12.04
C LEU A 116 -1.23 2.06 13.37
N ARG A 117 -0.16 1.85 14.13
CA ARG A 117 -0.24 1.25 15.46
C ARG A 117 -1.05 2.13 16.44
N ARG A 118 -0.87 3.46 16.41
CA ARG A 118 -1.69 4.38 17.21
C ARG A 118 -3.17 4.38 16.81
N ALA A 119 -3.46 4.11 15.53
CA ALA A 119 -4.83 3.93 15.04
C ALA A 119 -5.44 2.56 15.42
N GLY A 120 -4.68 1.68 16.08
CA GLY A 120 -5.15 0.39 16.56
C GLY A 120 -4.93 -0.78 15.60
N HIS A 121 -4.12 -0.62 14.55
CA HIS A 121 -3.70 -1.71 13.68
C HIS A 121 -2.51 -2.48 14.27
N GLN A 122 -2.38 -3.75 13.89
CA GLN A 122 -1.18 -4.53 14.17
C GLN A 122 -0.28 -4.47 12.94
N VAL A 123 0.97 -4.09 13.11
CA VAL A 123 1.93 -3.98 12.00
C VAL A 123 3.16 -4.80 12.33
N THR A 124 3.40 -5.84 11.55
CA THR A 124 4.61 -6.67 11.59
C THR A 124 5.63 -6.10 10.60
N VAL A 125 6.84 -5.83 11.09
CA VAL A 125 7.96 -5.29 10.30
C VAL A 125 9.00 -6.38 10.12
#